data_AF-A0A848B3L7-F1
#
_entry.id   AF-A0A848B3L7-F1
#
_cell.length_a   1.000
_cell.length_b   1.000
_cell.length_c   1.000
_cell.angle_alpha   90.00
_cell.angle_beta   90.00
_cell.angle_gamma   90.00
#
_symmetry.space_group_name_H-M   'P 1'
#
loop_
_entity.id
_entity.type
_entity.pdbx_description
1 polymer ?
#
loop_
_entity_poly.entity_id
_entity_poly.type
_entity_poly.pdbx_seq_one_letter_code
_entity_poly.pdbx_strand_id
1 'polypeptide(L)'
;MMRSMLFSAAIAVLLSANGAEAVRSVLYPADWKPGFADAEGNWLPDFSYAGYHQGRKTLPASHKIFADVTRPPYLADPTGIREAAAAVQKALDEAGRAGGGVVYLPPGTYRLKFPEGADAALRIRHSKVILRGAGPEKTRLFLDETESRGKNMILVRPDADIWWFSEQPQFTTVTADLLRPTRDIPVASTEGFRAGDTVLLRNTVTEEFIAEHGMTGKWHPGDRQLRGVLLPRRITAVDAAKKVIRLDAPTFYEMKVRDRTRLSKIADRSLQEVGVEELSLGMRENPEIPDWTARDPVDTAFTKPENGAYHIHASAALRFMYCENGFIRHVNSYRPEGNRKIHIHSNGIRLDYSRQITVTGCDWHNPQYRGGGGNGYLYTLNCNDSVIRDSSATNGRHNFDFQNMHTAGNVVYNCTIRDGAIPSDFHMYLSTGNLIDSVTCDGDYWECRFRPYGGKVMHGQGGAGNVFWNLRGERYPANRKFIVDSQQARRGMVIGTGGSAFKASWKSSGLRELIGRGDRLEPQSLWLDQVNRRDQREAAEDRKKQ
;
A
#
# COMPACT_ATOMS: atom_id res chain seq x y z
N MET A 1 -30.94 27.02 -39.66
CA MET A 1 -31.21 26.95 -38.20
C MET A 1 -29.97 26.40 -37.51
N MET A 2 -29.16 27.31 -36.98
CA MET A 2 -27.90 27.05 -36.28
C MET A 2 -28.18 26.37 -34.93
N ARG A 3 -27.45 25.29 -34.62
CA ARG A 3 -27.41 24.69 -33.29
C ARG A 3 -26.15 25.17 -32.57
N SER A 4 -26.38 25.82 -31.45
CA SER A 4 -25.45 26.48 -30.55
C SER A 4 -24.51 25.46 -29.88
N MET A 5 -23.21 25.62 -30.06
CA MET A 5 -22.18 24.99 -29.22
C MET A 5 -21.97 25.86 -27.98
N LEU A 6 -22.25 25.32 -26.80
CA LEU A 6 -21.88 25.92 -25.51
C LEU A 6 -20.43 25.53 -25.20
N PHE A 7 -19.52 26.49 -25.33
CA PHE A 7 -18.18 26.43 -24.76
C PHE A 7 -18.26 26.75 -23.25
N SER A 8 -17.89 25.80 -22.40
CA SER A 8 -17.59 26.08 -20.99
C SER A 8 -16.27 26.86 -20.90
N ALA A 9 -16.34 28.14 -20.54
CA ALA A 9 -15.17 28.95 -20.23
C ALA A 9 -14.63 28.55 -18.85
N ALA A 10 -13.46 27.93 -18.80
CA ALA A 10 -12.70 27.76 -17.57
C ALA A 10 -12.11 29.14 -17.19
N ILE A 11 -12.58 29.71 -16.08
CA ILE A 11 -11.98 30.91 -15.49
C ILE A 11 -10.66 30.46 -14.84
N ALA A 12 -9.55 30.74 -15.51
CA ALA A 12 -8.22 30.64 -14.93
C ALA A 12 -8.02 31.85 -13.99
N VAL A 13 -8.12 31.61 -12.68
CA VAL A 13 -7.63 32.56 -11.69
C VAL A 13 -6.10 32.50 -11.72
N LEU A 14 -5.49 33.45 -12.42
CA LEU A 14 -4.06 33.73 -12.34
C LEU A 14 -3.76 34.35 -10.97
N LEU A 15 -3.46 33.50 -9.99
CA LEU A 15 -2.72 33.92 -8.80
C LEU A 15 -1.28 34.20 -9.24
N SER A 16 -0.90 35.46 -9.17
CA SER A 16 0.49 35.92 -9.34
C SER A 16 1.37 35.27 -8.27
N ALA A 17 2.05 34.18 -8.65
CA ALA A 17 3.10 33.59 -7.84
C ALA A 17 4.33 34.50 -7.90
N ASN A 18 4.77 34.99 -6.73
CA ASN A 18 6.09 35.58 -6.58
C ASN A 18 7.15 34.62 -7.16
N GLY A 19 7.93 35.09 -8.13
CA GLY A 19 8.95 34.34 -8.85
C GLY A 19 10.15 33.92 -8.00
N ALA A 20 9.94 33.02 -7.03
CA ALA A 20 11.02 32.36 -6.32
C ALA A 20 11.57 31.21 -7.19
N GLU A 21 12.87 31.22 -7.46
CA GLU A 21 13.56 30.22 -8.29
C GLU A 21 13.28 28.79 -7.81
N ALA A 22 12.92 27.91 -8.76
CA ALA A 22 12.76 26.48 -8.53
C ALA A 22 14.11 25.85 -8.13
N VAL A 23 14.09 24.89 -7.21
CA VAL A 23 15.32 24.25 -6.69
C VAL A 23 15.17 22.74 -6.73
N ARG A 24 16.21 22.06 -7.23
CA ARG A 24 16.26 20.60 -7.25
C ARG A 24 16.98 20.06 -6.02
N SER A 25 16.66 18.82 -5.67
CA SER A 25 17.42 18.04 -4.70
C SER A 25 18.82 17.74 -5.23
N VAL A 26 19.83 17.71 -4.35
CA VAL A 26 21.17 17.23 -4.73
C VAL A 26 21.17 15.76 -5.14
N LEU A 27 20.18 14.98 -4.69
CA LEU A 27 19.98 13.59 -5.07
C LEU A 27 19.15 13.39 -6.34
N TYR A 28 18.59 14.47 -6.87
CA TYR A 28 17.74 14.44 -8.06
C TYR A 28 18.05 15.62 -9.00
N PRO A 29 19.29 15.71 -9.51
CA PRO A 29 19.67 16.75 -10.47
C PRO A 29 18.88 16.64 -11.78
N ALA A 30 18.94 17.67 -12.62
CA ALA A 30 18.15 17.75 -13.85
C ALA A 30 18.41 16.56 -14.78
N ASP A 31 19.63 16.05 -14.82
CA ASP A 31 20.09 14.92 -15.63
C ASP A 31 20.07 13.57 -14.88
N TRP A 32 19.36 13.50 -13.74
CA TRP A 32 19.26 12.28 -12.93
C TRP A 32 18.90 11.05 -13.77
N LYS A 33 19.58 9.94 -13.46
CA LYS A 33 19.32 8.60 -13.98
C LYS A 33 19.22 7.60 -12.82
N PRO A 34 18.44 6.51 -12.97
CA PRO A 34 18.38 5.45 -11.97
C PRO A 34 19.79 4.99 -11.58
N GLY A 35 20.01 4.89 -10.27
CA GLY A 35 21.31 4.52 -9.71
C GLY A 35 22.26 5.68 -9.44
N PHE A 36 21.91 6.94 -9.71
CA PHE A 36 22.67 8.12 -9.26
C PHE A 36 22.89 8.11 -7.73
N ALA A 37 24.06 8.58 -7.27
CA ALA A 37 24.30 8.96 -5.87
C ALA A 37 25.11 10.23 -5.78
N ASP A 38 24.98 10.89 -4.63
CA ASP A 38 25.89 11.94 -4.18
C ASP A 38 27.25 11.37 -3.75
N ALA A 39 28.16 12.27 -3.35
CA ALA A 39 29.51 11.94 -2.93
C ALA A 39 29.54 11.12 -1.62
N GLU A 40 28.51 11.28 -0.78
CA GLU A 40 28.31 10.56 0.47
C GLU A 40 27.70 9.16 0.26
N GLY A 41 27.35 8.81 -0.98
CA GLY A 41 26.80 7.51 -1.36
C GLY A 41 25.30 7.36 -1.10
N ASN A 42 24.58 8.44 -0.80
CA ASN A 42 23.12 8.44 -0.73
C ASN A 42 22.53 8.35 -2.14
N TRP A 43 21.40 7.67 -2.27
CA TRP A 43 20.72 7.45 -3.54
C TRP A 43 19.21 7.31 -3.34
N LEU A 44 18.44 7.60 -4.40
CA LEU A 44 17.00 7.44 -4.43
C LEU A 44 16.59 6.14 -5.16
N PRO A 45 15.66 5.35 -4.60
CA PRO A 45 15.05 4.25 -5.35
C PRO A 45 14.32 4.76 -6.60
N ASP A 46 14.18 3.89 -7.61
CA ASP A 46 13.37 4.16 -8.80
C ASP A 46 11.93 3.64 -8.57
N PHE A 47 11.05 4.54 -8.16
CA PHE A 47 9.64 4.27 -7.84
C PHE A 47 8.74 4.23 -9.08
N SER A 48 9.29 4.45 -10.28
CA SER A 48 8.50 4.49 -11.52
C SER A 48 7.74 3.19 -11.79
N TYR A 49 8.13 2.08 -11.18
CA TYR A 49 7.52 0.76 -11.34
C TYR A 49 6.37 0.46 -10.35
N ALA A 50 5.95 1.43 -9.54
CA ALA A 50 4.85 1.26 -8.61
C ALA A 50 3.47 1.38 -9.28
N GLY A 51 2.51 0.59 -8.79
CA GLY A 51 1.11 0.60 -9.22
C GLY A 51 0.78 -0.40 -10.32
N TYR A 52 -0.50 -0.40 -10.72
CA TYR A 52 -1.11 -1.26 -11.73
C TYR A 52 -0.27 -1.31 -13.03
N HIS A 53 0.15 -2.51 -13.43
CA HIS A 53 1.10 -2.75 -14.54
C HIS A 53 2.33 -1.85 -14.48
N GLN A 54 2.87 -1.65 -13.28
CA GLN A 54 4.04 -0.81 -13.03
C GLN A 54 3.82 0.65 -13.44
N GLY A 55 2.57 1.14 -13.37
CA GLY A 55 2.21 2.48 -13.83
C GLY A 55 2.22 2.66 -15.35
N ARG A 56 2.41 1.59 -16.15
CA ARG A 56 2.42 1.66 -17.62
C ARG A 56 1.03 1.61 -18.25
N LYS A 57 0.02 1.18 -17.50
CA LYS A 57 -1.37 1.12 -17.97
C LYS A 57 -2.26 1.97 -17.10
N THR A 58 -3.18 2.68 -17.74
CA THR A 58 -4.31 3.28 -17.04
C THR A 58 -5.20 2.19 -16.46
N LEU A 59 -5.84 2.48 -15.33
CA LEU A 59 -6.88 1.58 -14.80
C LEU A 59 -7.98 1.42 -15.84
N PRO A 60 -8.51 0.20 -16.05
CA PRO A 60 -9.51 -0.01 -17.08
C PRO A 60 -10.77 0.85 -16.87
N ALA A 61 -11.16 1.59 -17.90
CA ALA A 61 -12.35 2.45 -17.86
C ALA A 61 -13.66 1.63 -17.99
N SER A 62 -13.62 0.53 -18.73
CA SER A 62 -14.77 -0.34 -18.96
C SER A 62 -14.36 -1.79 -18.99
N HIS A 63 -15.15 -2.63 -18.33
CA HIS A 63 -15.07 -4.09 -18.42
C HIS A 63 -16.45 -4.63 -18.78
N LYS A 64 -16.47 -5.81 -19.39
CA LYS A 64 -17.73 -6.50 -19.68
C LYS A 64 -18.47 -6.76 -18.36
N ILE A 65 -19.72 -6.29 -18.30
CA ILE A 65 -20.64 -6.66 -17.22
C ILE A 65 -20.96 -8.14 -17.38
N PHE A 66 -20.59 -8.92 -16.38
CA PHE A 66 -20.96 -10.32 -16.28
C PHE A 66 -22.38 -10.45 -15.74
N ALA A 67 -22.67 -9.71 -14.66
CA ALA A 67 -23.96 -9.75 -14.00
C ALA A 67 -24.32 -8.40 -13.37
N ASP A 68 -25.60 -8.04 -13.42
CA ASP A 68 -26.25 -7.14 -12.46
C ASP A 68 -26.86 -8.03 -11.37
N VAL A 69 -26.41 -7.88 -10.12
CA VAL A 69 -26.81 -8.78 -9.02
C VAL A 69 -28.29 -8.66 -8.67
N THR A 70 -28.99 -7.59 -9.07
CA THR A 70 -30.43 -7.42 -8.80
C THR A 70 -31.32 -8.13 -9.81
N ARG A 71 -30.74 -8.63 -10.92
CA ARG A 71 -31.46 -9.35 -11.97
C ARG A 71 -31.41 -10.87 -11.75
N PRO A 72 -32.33 -11.64 -12.36
CA PRO A 72 -32.20 -13.09 -12.40
C PRO A 72 -30.84 -13.52 -12.99
N PRO A 73 -30.18 -14.55 -12.44
CA PRO A 73 -30.68 -15.46 -11.40
C PRO A 73 -30.30 -15.08 -9.95
N TYR A 74 -29.68 -13.92 -9.71
CA TYR A 74 -29.11 -13.58 -8.39
C TYR A 74 -30.10 -12.89 -7.46
N LEU A 75 -30.90 -11.95 -7.98
CA LEU A 75 -31.99 -11.27 -7.25
C LEU A 75 -31.56 -10.71 -5.88
N ALA A 76 -30.34 -10.19 -5.77
CA ALA A 76 -29.84 -9.52 -4.56
C ALA A 76 -30.72 -8.32 -4.23
N ASP A 77 -31.03 -8.13 -2.95
CA ASP A 77 -31.89 -7.04 -2.48
C ASP A 77 -31.09 -5.73 -2.32
N PRO A 78 -31.37 -4.68 -3.12
CA PRO A 78 -30.70 -3.39 -3.03
C PRO A 78 -31.31 -2.46 -1.97
N THR A 79 -32.36 -2.88 -1.26
CA THR A 79 -33.05 -2.05 -0.25
C THR A 79 -32.43 -2.14 1.14
N GLY A 80 -31.58 -3.15 1.38
CA GLY A 80 -30.94 -3.41 2.67
C GLY A 80 -31.84 -4.16 3.66
N ILE A 81 -33.04 -4.57 3.26
CA ILE A 81 -33.98 -5.32 4.10
C ILE A 81 -33.54 -6.78 4.19
N ARG A 82 -33.37 -7.46 3.05
CA ARG A 82 -32.91 -8.85 2.98
C ARG A 82 -31.40 -8.93 2.84
N GLU A 83 -30.86 -10.03 3.35
CA GLU A 83 -29.45 -10.39 3.24
C GLU A 83 -29.08 -10.60 1.75
N ALA A 84 -27.93 -10.07 1.34
CA ALA A 84 -27.48 -10.06 -0.06
C ALA A 84 -26.15 -10.79 -0.29
N ALA A 85 -25.40 -11.20 0.74
CA ALA A 85 -24.08 -11.79 0.60
C ALA A 85 -24.11 -13.07 -0.24
N ALA A 86 -25.07 -13.97 -0.01
CA ALA A 86 -25.15 -15.21 -0.79
C ALA A 86 -25.38 -14.96 -2.29
N ALA A 87 -26.25 -14.01 -2.63
CA ALA A 87 -26.55 -13.64 -4.02
C ALA A 87 -25.35 -13.00 -4.72
N VAL A 88 -24.68 -12.06 -4.04
CA VAL A 88 -23.49 -11.38 -4.56
C VAL A 88 -22.31 -12.36 -4.68
N GLN A 89 -22.08 -13.21 -3.69
CA GLN A 89 -21.02 -14.22 -3.72
C GLN A 89 -21.20 -15.19 -4.89
N LYS A 90 -22.44 -15.65 -5.12
CA LYS A 90 -22.74 -16.53 -6.26
C LYS A 90 -22.35 -15.87 -7.59
N ALA A 91 -22.67 -14.59 -7.78
CA ALA A 91 -22.27 -13.85 -8.98
C ALA A 91 -20.75 -13.72 -9.12
N LEU A 92 -20.02 -13.46 -8.03
CA LEU A 92 -18.55 -13.39 -8.02
C LEU A 92 -17.91 -14.74 -8.41
N ASP A 93 -18.41 -15.84 -7.86
CA ASP A 93 -17.90 -17.18 -8.15
C ASP A 93 -18.21 -17.63 -9.59
N GLU A 94 -19.38 -17.29 -10.12
CA GLU A 94 -19.75 -17.58 -11.50
C GLU A 94 -18.96 -16.71 -12.49
N ALA A 95 -18.77 -15.42 -12.21
CA ALA A 95 -17.91 -14.55 -13.01
C ALA A 95 -16.48 -15.09 -13.05
N GLY A 96 -15.94 -15.53 -11.91
CA GLY A 96 -14.62 -16.13 -11.82
C GLY A 96 -14.48 -17.41 -12.65
N ARG A 97 -15.45 -18.33 -12.53
CA ARG A 97 -15.49 -19.57 -13.34
C ARG A 97 -15.66 -19.31 -14.84
N ALA A 98 -16.28 -18.20 -15.21
CA ALA A 98 -16.42 -17.75 -16.61
C ALA A 98 -15.18 -17.02 -17.16
N GLY A 99 -14.09 -16.93 -16.38
CA GLY A 99 -12.83 -16.29 -16.80
C GLY A 99 -12.72 -14.80 -16.45
N GLY A 100 -13.65 -14.28 -15.66
CA GLY A 100 -13.68 -12.90 -15.18
C GLY A 100 -14.88 -12.10 -15.68
N GLY A 101 -14.96 -10.85 -15.23
CA GLY A 101 -16.01 -9.90 -15.57
C GLY A 101 -16.44 -9.06 -14.38
N VAL A 102 -17.30 -8.08 -14.66
CA VAL A 102 -17.84 -7.19 -13.62
C VAL A 102 -19.10 -7.79 -13.03
N VAL A 103 -19.08 -7.96 -11.71
CA VAL A 103 -20.27 -8.14 -10.88
C VAL A 103 -20.71 -6.75 -10.45
N TYR A 104 -21.80 -6.28 -11.06
CA TYR A 104 -22.32 -4.93 -10.91
C TYR A 104 -23.43 -4.87 -9.85
N LEU A 105 -23.31 -3.90 -8.96
CA LEU A 105 -24.26 -3.57 -7.92
C LEU A 105 -24.87 -2.19 -8.24
N PRO A 106 -26.08 -2.14 -8.83
CA PRO A 106 -26.76 -0.86 -9.07
C PRO A 106 -27.01 -0.09 -7.76
N PRO A 107 -27.41 1.19 -7.83
CA PRO A 107 -27.66 2.01 -6.65
C PRO A 107 -28.53 1.31 -5.61
N GLY A 108 -28.15 1.40 -4.35
CA GLY A 108 -28.83 0.71 -3.25
C GLY A 108 -27.92 0.44 -2.06
N THR A 109 -28.51 -0.09 -0.99
CA THR A 109 -27.81 -0.60 0.18
C THR A 109 -27.96 -2.12 0.20
N TYR A 110 -26.85 -2.84 0.19
CA TYR A 110 -26.84 -4.30 0.23
C TYR A 110 -26.40 -4.74 1.62
N ARG A 111 -27.31 -5.36 2.35
CA ARG A 111 -27.08 -5.86 3.69
C ARG A 111 -26.32 -7.18 3.62
N LEU A 112 -25.15 -7.23 4.25
CA LEU A 112 -24.26 -8.38 4.27
C LEU A 112 -24.17 -8.95 5.68
N LYS A 113 -24.11 -10.27 5.79
CA LYS A 113 -23.69 -10.98 7.00
C LYS A 113 -22.51 -11.91 6.72
N PHE A 114 -21.87 -12.39 7.77
CA PHE A 114 -20.90 -13.46 7.60
C PHE A 114 -21.63 -14.78 7.40
N PRO A 115 -21.35 -15.55 6.32
CA PRO A 115 -21.75 -16.94 6.28
C PRO A 115 -21.17 -17.71 7.47
N GLU A 116 -21.86 -18.76 7.89
CA GLU A 116 -21.42 -19.59 9.02
C GLU A 116 -19.99 -20.12 8.81
N GLY A 117 -19.14 -19.97 9.82
CA GLY A 117 -17.73 -20.40 9.77
C GLY A 117 -16.83 -19.59 8.81
N ALA A 118 -17.34 -18.56 8.14
CA ALA A 118 -16.55 -17.79 7.17
C ALA A 118 -15.66 -16.71 7.81
N ASP A 119 -14.48 -16.52 7.24
CA ASP A 119 -13.56 -15.40 7.54
C ASP A 119 -13.86 -14.14 6.72
N ALA A 120 -14.86 -14.18 5.85
CA ALA A 120 -15.31 -13.01 5.11
C ALA A 120 -16.78 -13.05 4.69
N ALA A 121 -17.40 -11.88 4.56
CA ALA A 121 -18.78 -11.77 4.05
C ALA A 121 -18.81 -11.97 2.52
N LEU A 122 -17.86 -11.37 1.80
CA LEU A 122 -17.64 -11.61 0.38
C LEU A 122 -16.18 -11.99 0.09
N ARG A 123 -15.98 -12.89 -0.87
CA ARG A 123 -14.66 -13.30 -1.36
C ARG A 123 -14.55 -13.18 -2.87
N ILE A 124 -13.41 -12.67 -3.33
CA ILE A 124 -13.01 -12.71 -4.74
C ILE A 124 -11.83 -13.66 -4.85
N ARG A 125 -12.07 -14.82 -5.48
CA ARG A 125 -11.13 -15.96 -5.53
C ARG A 125 -10.48 -16.17 -6.90
N HIS A 126 -10.86 -15.38 -7.89
CA HIS A 126 -10.45 -15.54 -9.28
C HIS A 126 -9.92 -14.23 -9.86
N SER A 127 -8.93 -14.35 -10.74
CA SER A 127 -8.40 -13.25 -11.54
C SER A 127 -9.48 -12.64 -12.44
N LYS A 128 -9.31 -11.37 -12.83
CA LYS A 128 -10.19 -10.63 -13.76
C LYS A 128 -11.63 -10.43 -13.28
N VAL A 129 -11.90 -10.68 -12.00
CA VAL A 129 -13.20 -10.42 -11.37
C VAL A 129 -13.19 -9.03 -10.74
N ILE A 130 -14.24 -8.26 -10.98
CA ILE A 130 -14.37 -6.90 -10.46
C ILE A 130 -15.72 -6.77 -9.76
N LEU A 131 -15.69 -6.32 -8.51
CA LEU A 131 -16.88 -5.90 -7.77
C LEU A 131 -17.06 -4.39 -7.99
N ARG A 132 -18.16 -4.00 -8.65
CA ARG A 132 -18.38 -2.60 -9.05
C ARG A 132 -19.75 -2.11 -8.57
N GLY A 133 -19.78 -0.95 -7.93
CA GLY A 133 -21.02 -0.22 -7.68
C GLY A 133 -21.30 0.88 -8.71
N ALA A 134 -22.27 1.76 -8.41
CA ALA A 134 -22.68 2.89 -9.25
C ALA A 134 -22.05 4.24 -8.83
N GLY A 135 -21.12 4.20 -7.88
CA GLY A 135 -20.44 5.34 -7.26
C GLY A 135 -20.53 5.23 -5.72
N PRO A 136 -19.54 5.77 -4.98
CA PRO A 136 -19.46 5.63 -3.53
C PRO A 136 -20.66 6.22 -2.77
N GLU A 137 -21.33 7.22 -3.35
CA GLU A 137 -22.55 7.82 -2.79
C GLU A 137 -23.84 7.04 -3.13
N LYS A 138 -23.79 6.14 -4.11
CA LYS A 138 -24.98 5.47 -4.67
C LYS A 138 -25.09 4.00 -4.29
N THR A 139 -23.95 3.30 -4.19
CA THR A 139 -23.92 1.88 -3.84
C THR A 139 -23.22 1.70 -2.50
N ARG A 140 -23.95 1.17 -1.52
CA ARG A 140 -23.48 0.94 -0.15
C ARG A 140 -23.51 -0.54 0.15
N LEU A 141 -22.42 -1.09 0.66
CA LEU A 141 -22.41 -2.40 1.29
C LEU A 141 -22.43 -2.20 2.81
N PHE A 142 -23.40 -2.81 3.49
CA PHE A 142 -23.58 -2.69 4.93
C PHE A 142 -23.32 -4.05 5.59
N LEU A 143 -22.24 -4.16 6.37
CA LEU A 143 -22.02 -5.35 7.21
C LEU A 143 -22.88 -5.24 8.49
N ASP A 144 -23.91 -6.07 8.55
CA ASP A 144 -24.91 -6.13 9.63
C ASP A 144 -24.49 -7.09 10.76
N GLU A 145 -23.29 -6.86 11.31
CA GLU A 145 -22.66 -7.72 12.32
C GLU A 145 -21.94 -6.86 13.35
N THR A 146 -21.97 -7.25 14.62
CA THR A 146 -21.15 -6.66 15.69
C THR A 146 -19.93 -7.52 16.04
N GLU A 147 -19.82 -8.70 15.43
CA GLU A 147 -18.79 -9.73 15.67
C GLU A 147 -17.97 -9.98 14.40
N SER A 148 -16.81 -9.33 14.30
CA SER A 148 -15.95 -9.41 13.11
C SER A 148 -14.52 -9.79 13.43
N ARG A 149 -14.23 -10.30 14.63
CA ARG A 149 -12.87 -10.61 15.08
C ARG A 149 -12.13 -11.47 14.06
N GLY A 150 -11.03 -10.95 13.52
CA GLY A 150 -10.19 -11.61 12.51
C GLY A 150 -10.85 -11.84 11.14
N LYS A 151 -12.04 -11.28 10.90
CA LYS A 151 -12.82 -11.43 9.66
C LYS A 151 -12.70 -10.20 8.76
N ASN A 152 -13.07 -10.37 7.49
CA ASN A 152 -13.00 -9.35 6.46
C ASN A 152 -14.38 -9.09 5.87
N MET A 153 -14.81 -7.86 5.66
CA MET A 153 -16.06 -7.64 4.92
C MET A 153 -15.89 -8.09 3.45
N ILE A 154 -14.79 -7.71 2.81
CA ILE A 154 -14.38 -8.22 1.49
C ILE A 154 -12.95 -8.75 1.57
N LEU A 155 -12.76 -10.02 1.20
CA LEU A 155 -11.46 -10.65 1.08
C LEU A 155 -11.17 -11.04 -0.37
N VAL A 156 -10.16 -10.41 -0.97
CA VAL A 156 -9.61 -10.80 -2.25
C VAL A 156 -8.40 -11.68 -2.00
N ARG A 157 -8.51 -12.98 -2.27
CA ARG A 157 -7.46 -13.97 -2.02
C ARG A 157 -7.69 -15.20 -2.88
N PRO A 158 -6.64 -15.78 -3.50
CA PRO A 158 -6.79 -17.06 -4.20
C PRO A 158 -7.12 -18.19 -3.22
N ASP A 159 -7.81 -19.22 -3.70
CA ASP A 159 -8.05 -20.44 -2.90
C ASP A 159 -6.77 -21.21 -2.62
N ALA A 160 -5.78 -21.08 -3.51
CA ALA A 160 -4.50 -21.72 -3.33
C ALA A 160 -3.73 -21.09 -2.17
N ASP A 161 -3.18 -21.95 -1.31
CA ASP A 161 -2.19 -21.50 -0.34
C ASP A 161 -0.89 -21.11 -1.06
N ILE A 162 -0.55 -19.84 -0.90
CA ILE A 162 0.68 -19.25 -1.37
C ILE A 162 1.42 -18.81 -0.12
N TRP A 163 2.67 -19.21 0.02
CA TRP A 163 3.49 -18.76 1.13
C TRP A 163 4.84 -18.29 0.60
N TRP A 164 5.11 -17.00 0.70
CA TRP A 164 6.32 -16.38 0.13
C TRP A 164 7.61 -16.76 0.86
N PHE A 165 7.52 -17.31 2.07
CA PHE A 165 8.71 -17.56 2.90
C PHE A 165 9.13 -19.02 2.98
N SER A 166 8.44 -19.93 2.28
CA SER A 166 8.95 -21.29 2.12
C SER A 166 10.22 -21.27 1.26
N GLU A 167 11.20 -22.07 1.65
CA GLU A 167 12.31 -22.37 0.76
C GLU A 167 11.77 -23.14 -0.45
N GLN A 168 12.22 -22.74 -1.63
CA GLN A 168 11.82 -23.37 -2.89
C GLN A 168 12.96 -24.26 -3.37
N PRO A 169 12.67 -25.46 -3.91
CA PRO A 169 13.72 -26.36 -4.39
C PRO A 169 14.49 -25.75 -5.56
N GLN A 170 13.81 -24.95 -6.39
CA GLN A 170 14.42 -24.23 -7.49
C GLN A 170 14.84 -22.82 -7.06
N PHE A 171 16.11 -22.65 -6.74
CA PHE A 171 16.71 -21.35 -6.39
C PHE A 171 18.14 -21.22 -6.96
N THR A 172 18.65 -19.99 -7.00
CA THR A 172 20.05 -19.69 -7.34
C THR A 172 20.56 -18.57 -6.44
N THR A 173 21.81 -18.66 -5.99
CA THR A 173 22.42 -17.65 -5.13
C THR A 173 22.89 -16.45 -5.94
N VAL A 174 22.80 -15.27 -5.34
CA VAL A 174 23.40 -14.05 -5.90
C VAL A 174 24.91 -14.09 -5.63
N THR A 175 25.73 -13.72 -6.63
CA THR A 175 27.19 -13.87 -6.56
C THR A 175 27.94 -12.56 -6.30
N ALA A 176 27.25 -11.41 -6.27
CA ALA A 176 27.82 -10.12 -5.93
C ALA A 176 26.83 -9.25 -5.16
N ASP A 177 27.32 -8.38 -4.28
CA ASP A 177 26.47 -7.49 -3.51
C ASP A 177 25.69 -6.53 -4.43
N LEU A 178 24.38 -6.44 -4.21
CA LEU A 178 23.48 -5.53 -4.90
C LEU A 178 23.38 -4.23 -4.09
N LEU A 179 24.38 -3.36 -4.22
CA LEU A 179 24.50 -2.15 -3.37
C LEU A 179 23.68 -0.96 -3.86
N ARG A 180 23.11 -1.05 -5.07
CA ARG A 180 22.37 0.02 -5.75
C ARG A 180 21.15 -0.54 -6.49
N PRO A 181 20.17 0.30 -6.84
CA PRO A 181 19.03 -0.13 -7.66
C PRO A 181 19.51 -0.81 -8.93
N THR A 182 19.21 -2.10 -9.06
CA THR A 182 19.55 -2.89 -10.24
C THR A 182 18.42 -3.83 -10.61
N ARG A 183 18.26 -4.07 -11.91
CA ARG A 183 17.40 -5.12 -12.47
C ARG A 183 18.20 -6.36 -12.85
N ASP A 184 19.52 -6.23 -13.00
CA ASP A 184 20.41 -7.31 -13.43
C ASP A 184 21.00 -7.98 -12.20
N ILE A 185 20.64 -9.24 -12.01
CA ILE A 185 21.03 -10.02 -10.85
C ILE A 185 22.10 -11.02 -11.27
N PRO A 186 23.37 -10.84 -10.85
CA PRO A 186 24.42 -11.84 -11.07
C PRO A 186 24.15 -13.06 -10.19
N VAL A 187 24.13 -14.24 -10.79
CA VAL A 187 23.72 -15.49 -10.15
C VAL A 187 24.72 -16.62 -10.36
N ALA A 188 24.72 -17.62 -9.48
CA ALA A 188 25.61 -18.78 -9.60
C ALA A 188 25.26 -19.66 -10.81
N SER A 189 23.97 -19.83 -11.07
CA SER A 189 23.39 -20.55 -12.20
C SER A 189 22.10 -19.88 -12.70
N THR A 190 21.87 -19.95 -14.01
CA THR A 190 20.62 -19.57 -14.68
C THR A 190 19.74 -20.77 -15.04
N GLU A 191 20.19 -21.98 -14.72
CA GLU A 191 19.48 -23.22 -15.04
C GLU A 191 18.09 -23.27 -14.41
N GLY A 192 17.10 -23.70 -15.19
CA GLY A 192 15.69 -23.79 -14.79
C GLY A 192 14.92 -22.45 -14.81
N PHE A 193 15.61 -21.31 -14.92
CA PHE A 193 14.99 -19.99 -15.00
C PHE A 193 14.76 -19.54 -16.44
N ARG A 194 13.64 -18.87 -16.70
CA ARG A 194 13.30 -18.29 -18.00
C ARG A 194 12.48 -17.01 -17.85
N ALA A 195 12.44 -16.20 -18.91
CA ALA A 195 11.54 -15.06 -18.98
C ALA A 195 10.08 -15.48 -18.71
N GLY A 196 9.35 -14.64 -17.97
CA GLY A 196 8.00 -14.88 -17.50
C GLY A 196 7.90 -15.57 -16.13
N ASP A 197 8.97 -16.22 -15.65
CA ASP A 197 8.94 -16.87 -14.33
C ASP A 197 8.75 -15.85 -13.19
N THR A 198 7.90 -16.21 -12.23
CA THR A 198 7.75 -15.48 -10.96
C THR A 198 8.81 -15.95 -9.98
N VAL A 199 9.56 -15.00 -9.43
CA VAL A 199 10.64 -15.25 -8.47
C VAL A 199 10.54 -14.33 -7.26
N LEU A 200 11.11 -14.78 -6.15
CA LEU A 200 11.33 -13.98 -4.95
C LEU A 200 12.82 -13.71 -4.82
N LEU A 201 13.21 -12.44 -4.91
CA LEU A 201 14.55 -11.99 -4.54
C LEU A 201 14.54 -11.70 -3.03
N ARG A 202 15.30 -12.48 -2.26
CA ARG A 202 15.25 -12.39 -0.79
C ARG A 202 16.61 -12.57 -0.14
N ASN A 203 16.77 -12.00 1.05
CA ASN A 203 17.88 -12.30 1.94
C ASN A 203 17.42 -13.09 3.19
N THR A 204 18.39 -13.53 3.96
CA THR A 204 18.24 -14.13 5.29
C THR A 204 18.68 -13.10 6.34
N VAL A 205 17.95 -13.06 7.45
CA VAL A 205 18.32 -12.22 8.62
C VAL A 205 19.45 -12.93 9.38
N THR A 206 20.69 -12.59 9.03
CA THR A 206 21.93 -13.07 9.66
C THR A 206 22.32 -12.20 10.86
N GLU A 207 23.31 -12.62 11.63
CA GLU A 207 23.89 -11.77 12.70
C GLU A 207 24.48 -10.49 12.12
N GLU A 208 25.14 -10.58 10.96
CA GLU A 208 25.74 -9.45 10.27
C GLU A 208 24.69 -8.45 9.76
N PHE A 209 23.53 -8.96 9.30
CA PHE A 209 22.38 -8.14 8.95
C PHE A 209 21.83 -7.42 10.20
N ILE A 210 21.64 -8.15 11.30
CA ILE A 210 21.14 -7.60 12.57
C ILE A 210 22.08 -6.51 13.10
N ALA A 211 23.39 -6.77 13.09
CA ALA A 211 24.42 -5.81 13.51
C ALA A 211 24.42 -4.55 12.64
N GLU A 212 24.28 -4.68 11.32
CA GLU A 212 24.20 -3.54 10.40
C GLU A 212 23.02 -2.60 10.68
N HIS A 213 21.95 -3.10 11.32
CA HIS A 213 20.78 -2.31 11.70
C HIS A 213 20.80 -1.85 13.16
N GLY A 214 21.90 -2.08 13.89
CA GLY A 214 22.02 -1.75 15.31
C GLY A 214 21.06 -2.53 16.19
N MET A 215 20.73 -3.77 15.78
CA MET A 215 19.74 -4.63 16.44
C MET A 215 20.36 -5.82 17.18
N THR A 216 21.68 -5.86 17.32
CA THR A 216 22.39 -6.87 18.13
C THR A 216 21.81 -6.93 19.54
N GLY A 217 21.49 -8.15 19.99
CA GLY A 217 20.88 -8.40 21.30
C GLY A 217 19.38 -8.04 21.41
N LYS A 218 18.75 -7.57 20.33
CA LYS A 218 17.31 -7.26 20.27
C LYS A 218 16.57 -8.12 19.24
N TRP A 219 17.23 -8.39 18.12
CA TRP A 219 16.82 -9.35 17.11
C TRP A 219 17.78 -10.52 17.12
N HIS A 220 17.27 -11.71 16.77
CA HIS A 220 18.07 -12.91 16.65
C HIS A 220 17.81 -13.61 15.31
N PRO A 221 18.84 -14.19 14.67
CA PRO A 221 18.63 -15.03 13.50
C PRO A 221 17.63 -16.15 13.81
N GLY A 222 16.68 -16.38 12.90
CA GLY A 222 15.65 -17.40 13.05
C GLY A 222 14.39 -16.95 13.80
N ASP A 223 14.34 -15.71 14.31
CA ASP A 223 13.11 -15.12 14.82
C ASP A 223 11.98 -15.23 13.78
N ARG A 224 10.86 -15.86 14.16
CA ARG A 224 9.78 -16.24 13.21
C ARG A 224 9.13 -15.04 12.52
N GLN A 225 9.22 -13.85 13.13
CA GLN A 225 8.70 -12.59 12.64
C GLN A 225 9.68 -11.88 11.69
N LEU A 226 10.99 -12.17 11.79
CA LEU A 226 12.02 -11.54 10.96
C LEU A 226 12.31 -12.43 9.75
N ARG A 227 11.66 -12.12 8.64
CA ARG A 227 11.71 -12.96 7.42
C ARG A 227 12.64 -12.46 6.31
N GLY A 228 13.38 -11.38 6.59
CA GLY A 228 14.27 -10.74 5.63
C GLY A 228 13.51 -9.88 4.63
N VAL A 229 14.27 -9.05 3.93
CA VAL A 229 13.79 -8.31 2.77
C VAL A 229 13.47 -9.30 1.66
N LEU A 230 12.29 -9.15 1.07
CA LEU A 230 11.75 -10.05 0.05
C LEU A 230 11.02 -9.22 -1.00
N LEU A 231 11.49 -9.31 -2.24
CA LEU A 231 11.00 -8.58 -3.39
C LEU A 231 10.42 -9.58 -4.42
N PRO A 232 9.09 -9.66 -4.60
CA PRO A 232 8.47 -10.45 -5.65
C PRO A 232 8.71 -9.79 -7.02
N ARG A 233 9.13 -10.58 -8.00
CA ARG A 233 9.60 -10.10 -9.31
C ARG A 233 9.21 -11.06 -10.43
N ARG A 234 9.20 -10.54 -11.66
CA ARG A 234 9.12 -11.35 -12.88
C ARG A 234 10.44 -11.30 -13.62
N ILE A 235 10.91 -12.46 -14.10
CA ILE A 235 12.07 -12.53 -14.97
C ILE A 235 11.69 -11.98 -16.35
N THR A 236 12.46 -11.04 -16.87
CA THR A 236 12.28 -10.45 -18.20
C THR A 236 13.28 -10.97 -19.22
N ALA A 237 14.48 -11.36 -18.78
CA ALA A 237 15.49 -11.99 -19.62
C ALA A 237 16.46 -12.85 -18.79
N VAL A 238 17.08 -13.82 -19.45
CA VAL A 238 18.14 -14.66 -18.87
C VAL A 238 19.34 -14.63 -19.81
N ASP A 239 20.50 -14.20 -19.31
CA ASP A 239 21.78 -14.25 -20.01
C ASP A 239 22.62 -15.37 -19.38
N ALA A 240 22.60 -16.55 -19.99
CA ALA A 240 23.30 -17.72 -19.49
C ALA A 240 24.83 -17.59 -19.59
N ALA A 241 25.33 -16.89 -20.61
CA ALA A 241 26.76 -16.70 -20.82
C ALA A 241 27.36 -15.79 -19.73
N LYS A 242 26.64 -14.72 -19.35
CA LYS A 242 27.07 -13.81 -18.28
C LYS A 242 26.60 -14.23 -16.89
N LYS A 243 25.77 -15.27 -16.80
CA LYS A 243 25.08 -15.70 -15.57
C LYS A 243 24.32 -14.55 -14.89
N VAL A 244 23.51 -13.85 -15.67
CA VAL A 244 22.69 -12.74 -15.21
C VAL A 244 21.21 -13.04 -15.47
N ILE A 245 20.38 -12.80 -14.46
CA ILE A 245 18.91 -12.82 -14.59
C ILE A 245 18.41 -11.38 -14.48
N ARG A 246 17.65 -10.92 -15.49
CA ARG A 246 17.07 -9.57 -15.49
C ARG A 246 15.63 -9.58 -14.99
N LEU A 247 15.34 -8.72 -14.03
CA LEU A 247 14.02 -8.58 -13.39
C LEU A 247 13.18 -7.44 -14.00
N ASP A 248 11.89 -7.44 -13.71
CA ASP A 248 10.89 -6.48 -14.19
C ASP A 248 10.95 -5.11 -13.50
N ALA A 249 11.52 -5.04 -12.29
CA ALA A 249 11.70 -3.80 -11.53
C ALA A 249 13.03 -3.84 -10.73
N PRO A 250 13.66 -2.69 -10.47
CA PRO A 250 14.93 -2.64 -9.75
C PRO A 250 14.78 -3.01 -8.27
N THR A 251 15.90 -3.30 -7.61
CA THR A 251 15.99 -3.37 -6.14
C THR A 251 15.80 -1.99 -5.50
N PHE A 252 15.24 -1.94 -4.28
CA PHE A 252 15.03 -0.69 -3.52
C PHE A 252 15.90 -0.59 -2.26
N TYR A 253 16.67 -1.64 -1.98
CA TYR A 253 17.44 -1.81 -0.77
C TYR A 253 18.73 -2.59 -1.10
N GLU A 254 19.79 -2.35 -0.33
CA GLU A 254 21.06 -3.06 -0.49
C GLU A 254 20.89 -4.56 -0.14
N MET A 255 21.16 -5.48 -1.07
CA MET A 255 21.06 -6.92 -0.81
C MET A 255 22.41 -7.60 -0.98
N LYS A 256 22.94 -8.16 0.12
CA LYS A 256 24.33 -8.63 0.18
C LYS A 256 24.45 -10.14 0.15
N VAL A 257 25.55 -10.63 -0.42
CA VAL A 257 25.88 -12.06 -0.51
C VAL A 257 26.04 -12.65 0.89
N ARG A 258 26.66 -11.91 1.82
CA ARG A 258 26.82 -12.33 3.23
C ARG A 258 25.49 -12.69 3.92
N ASP A 259 24.40 -12.07 3.47
CA ASP A 259 23.05 -12.28 4.00
C ASP A 259 22.30 -13.40 3.24
N ARG A 260 23.03 -14.27 2.53
CA ARG A 260 22.49 -15.40 1.75
C ARG A 260 21.42 -14.98 0.75
N THR A 261 21.66 -13.84 0.08
CA THR A 261 20.76 -13.31 -0.95
C THR A 261 20.62 -14.29 -2.11
N ARG A 262 19.37 -14.55 -2.52
CA ARG A 262 19.05 -15.53 -3.57
C ARG A 262 17.77 -15.18 -4.33
N LEU A 263 17.64 -15.77 -5.51
CA LEU A 263 16.40 -15.85 -6.26
C LEU A 263 15.77 -17.22 -6.07
N SER A 264 14.50 -17.27 -5.68
CA SER A 264 13.72 -18.51 -5.55
C SER A 264 12.53 -18.46 -6.49
N LYS A 265 12.38 -19.46 -7.37
CA LYS A 265 11.23 -19.57 -8.26
C LYS A 265 10.00 -20.02 -7.48
N ILE A 266 8.87 -19.34 -7.69
CA ILE A 266 7.59 -19.69 -7.06
C ILE A 266 6.53 -19.95 -8.13
N ALA A 267 5.48 -20.69 -7.75
CA ALA A 267 4.32 -20.87 -8.60
C ALA A 267 3.57 -19.53 -8.76
N ASP A 268 3.24 -19.17 -10.00
CA ASP A 268 2.45 -17.98 -10.32
C ASP A 268 0.96 -18.24 -10.04
N ARG A 269 0.57 -18.08 -8.77
CA ARG A 269 -0.80 -18.32 -8.29
C ARG A 269 -1.49 -17.05 -7.80
N SER A 270 -0.81 -15.90 -7.88
CA SER A 270 -1.39 -14.62 -7.48
C SER A 270 -2.61 -14.30 -8.34
N LEU A 271 -3.64 -13.72 -7.73
CA LEU A 271 -4.77 -13.19 -8.48
C LEU A 271 -4.32 -11.99 -9.29
N GLN A 272 -4.74 -11.92 -10.55
CA GLN A 272 -4.39 -10.84 -11.46
C GLN A 272 -5.63 -10.08 -11.92
N GLU A 273 -5.51 -8.78 -12.20
CA GLU A 273 -6.60 -7.97 -12.78
C GLU A 273 -7.87 -7.93 -11.91
N VAL A 274 -7.72 -8.04 -10.58
CA VAL A 274 -8.86 -7.96 -9.65
C VAL A 274 -9.13 -6.52 -9.24
N GLY A 275 -10.41 -6.15 -9.18
CA GLY A 275 -10.84 -4.80 -8.83
C GLY A 275 -11.97 -4.73 -7.82
N VAL A 276 -11.97 -3.69 -6.99
CA VAL A 276 -13.15 -3.24 -6.23
C VAL A 276 -13.32 -1.75 -6.47
N GLU A 277 -14.50 -1.32 -6.91
CA GLU A 277 -14.69 0.08 -7.28
C GLU A 277 -16.11 0.63 -7.16
N GLU A 278 -16.20 1.96 -7.12
CA GLU A 278 -17.45 2.73 -7.26
C GLU A 278 -18.51 2.37 -6.20
N LEU A 279 -18.11 2.20 -4.94
CA LEU A 279 -19.02 1.82 -3.85
C LEU A 279 -18.49 2.30 -2.49
N SER A 280 -19.31 2.21 -1.45
CA SER A 280 -18.87 2.48 -0.08
C SER A 280 -19.16 1.33 0.88
N LEU A 281 -18.31 1.19 1.90
CA LEU A 281 -18.34 0.12 2.90
C LEU A 281 -18.64 0.70 4.28
N GLY A 282 -19.57 0.08 5.01
CA GLY A 282 -19.93 0.46 6.36
C GLY A 282 -20.27 -0.76 7.21
N MET A 283 -19.97 -0.70 8.51
CA MET A 283 -20.19 -1.79 9.46
C MET A 283 -21.02 -1.34 10.65
N ARG A 284 -21.94 -2.20 11.11
CA ARG A 284 -22.78 -1.94 12.28
C ARG A 284 -21.91 -1.76 13.52
N GLU A 285 -21.99 -0.58 14.14
CA GLU A 285 -21.24 -0.28 15.37
C GLU A 285 -21.49 -1.34 16.47
N ASN A 286 -20.41 -1.82 17.10
CA ASN A 286 -20.52 -2.67 18.27
C ASN A 286 -20.91 -1.82 19.50
N PRO A 287 -22.07 -2.06 20.15
CA PRO A 287 -22.58 -1.19 21.22
C PRO A 287 -21.76 -1.26 22.52
N GLU A 288 -20.91 -2.28 22.69
CA GLU A 288 -20.14 -2.54 23.91
C GLU A 288 -18.83 -1.73 23.96
N ILE A 289 -18.59 -0.84 22.99
CA ILE A 289 -17.47 0.11 23.02
C ILE A 289 -18.05 1.51 23.32
N PRO A 290 -18.05 1.94 24.59
CA PRO A 290 -18.76 3.16 25.01
C PRO A 290 -18.09 4.43 24.47
N ASP A 291 -16.76 4.47 24.39
CA ASP A 291 -15.99 5.61 23.86
C ASP A 291 -15.01 5.16 22.77
N TRP A 292 -15.26 5.62 21.54
CA TRP A 292 -14.43 5.36 20.36
C TRP A 292 -13.29 6.37 20.18
N THR A 293 -13.33 7.50 20.92
CA THR A 293 -12.32 8.56 20.88
C THR A 293 -11.21 8.33 21.89
N ALA A 294 -11.51 7.73 23.04
CA ALA A 294 -10.52 7.35 24.03
C ALA A 294 -9.64 6.22 23.48
N ARG A 295 -8.34 6.50 23.35
CA ARG A 295 -7.34 5.45 23.22
C ARG A 295 -7.42 4.58 24.47
N ASP A 296 -7.55 3.27 24.28
CA ASP A 296 -7.33 2.30 25.36
C ASP A 296 -5.94 2.56 25.98
N PRO A 297 -5.87 3.06 27.22
CA PRO A 297 -4.61 3.54 27.78
C PRO A 297 -3.58 2.43 27.96
N VAL A 298 -4.03 1.17 28.04
CA VAL A 298 -3.17 -0.01 28.20
C VAL A 298 -2.98 -0.74 26.88
N ASP A 299 -3.72 -0.39 25.82
CA ASP A 299 -3.67 -1.04 24.50
C ASP A 299 -3.87 -2.58 24.59
N THR A 300 -4.76 -3.07 25.47
CA THR A 300 -5.01 -4.51 25.70
C THR A 300 -6.49 -4.90 25.74
N ALA A 301 -7.44 -3.98 25.59
CA ALA A 301 -8.87 -4.26 25.63
C ALA A 301 -9.29 -5.37 24.65
N PHE A 302 -8.58 -5.52 23.53
CA PHE A 302 -8.79 -6.56 22.53
C PHE A 302 -8.50 -8.00 22.99
N THR A 303 -7.88 -8.19 24.15
CA THR A 303 -7.57 -9.53 24.71
C THR A 303 -8.63 -10.02 25.69
N LYS A 304 -9.64 -9.20 25.97
CA LYS A 304 -10.62 -9.43 27.03
C LYS A 304 -12.02 -9.68 26.43
N PRO A 305 -12.55 -10.90 26.47
CA PRO A 305 -13.84 -11.26 25.86
C PRO A 305 -15.03 -10.44 26.35
N GLU A 306 -14.94 -9.78 27.50
CA GLU A 306 -15.98 -8.90 28.04
C GLU A 306 -16.02 -7.50 27.40
N ASN A 307 -15.05 -7.17 26.54
CA ASN A 307 -14.98 -5.87 25.86
C ASN A 307 -15.38 -5.99 24.39
N GLY A 308 -16.22 -5.06 23.91
CA GLY A 308 -16.53 -4.92 22.47
C GLY A 308 -15.30 -4.88 21.55
N ALA A 309 -14.16 -4.36 22.05
CA ALA A 309 -12.89 -4.36 21.32
C ALA A 309 -12.39 -5.76 20.95
N TYR A 310 -12.63 -6.76 21.80
CA TYR A 310 -12.28 -8.15 21.51
C TYR A 310 -13.06 -8.67 20.31
N HIS A 311 -14.35 -8.37 20.25
CA HIS A 311 -15.30 -8.85 19.24
C HIS A 311 -15.04 -8.34 17.83
N ILE A 312 -14.35 -7.21 17.71
CA ILE A 312 -14.06 -6.58 16.41
C ILE A 312 -12.57 -6.49 16.06
N HIS A 313 -11.71 -7.01 16.94
CA HIS A 313 -10.25 -7.00 16.80
C HIS A 313 -9.76 -7.66 15.50
N ALA A 314 -8.74 -7.07 14.88
CA ALA A 314 -8.08 -7.57 13.66
C ALA A 314 -9.03 -7.77 12.47
N SER A 315 -10.20 -7.13 12.50
CA SER A 315 -11.11 -7.09 11.37
C SER A 315 -10.63 -6.12 10.29
N ALA A 316 -11.02 -6.37 9.03
CA ALA A 316 -10.74 -5.47 7.92
C ALA A 316 -11.98 -5.26 7.05
N ALA A 317 -12.14 -4.06 6.50
CA ALA A 317 -13.20 -3.78 5.53
C ALA A 317 -12.86 -4.37 4.16
N LEU A 318 -11.65 -4.14 3.68
CA LEU A 318 -11.21 -4.64 2.39
C LEU A 318 -9.77 -5.13 2.48
N ARG A 319 -9.55 -6.40 2.12
CA ARG A 319 -8.22 -7.01 2.17
C ARG A 319 -7.87 -7.65 0.83
N PHE A 320 -6.76 -7.23 0.25
CA PHE A 320 -6.13 -7.89 -0.90
C PHE A 320 -4.96 -8.73 -0.41
N MET A 321 -4.94 -10.01 -0.76
CA MET A 321 -3.91 -10.96 -0.36
C MET A 321 -3.47 -11.80 -1.56
N TYR A 322 -2.16 -11.85 -1.84
CA TYR A 322 -1.61 -12.55 -3.03
C TYR A 322 -2.21 -12.07 -4.35
N CYS A 323 -2.22 -10.75 -4.54
CA CYS A 323 -2.69 -10.11 -5.75
C CYS A 323 -1.55 -9.43 -6.51
N GLU A 324 -1.65 -9.38 -7.83
CA GLU A 324 -0.76 -8.64 -8.72
C GLU A 324 -1.59 -7.90 -9.77
N ASN A 325 -1.20 -6.68 -10.15
CA ASN A 325 -1.95 -5.89 -11.14
C ASN A 325 -3.44 -5.75 -10.77
N GLY A 326 -3.70 -5.38 -9.52
CA GLY A 326 -5.06 -5.15 -9.01
C GLY A 326 -5.33 -3.66 -8.78
N PHE A 327 -6.59 -3.31 -8.52
CA PHE A 327 -6.95 -1.93 -8.21
C PHE A 327 -8.12 -1.79 -7.24
N ILE A 328 -8.12 -0.66 -6.52
CA ILE A 328 -9.23 -0.19 -5.68
C ILE A 328 -9.50 1.25 -6.10
N ARG A 329 -10.70 1.57 -6.59
CA ARG A 329 -11.02 2.91 -7.14
C ARG A 329 -12.34 3.44 -6.61
N HIS A 330 -12.35 4.62 -6.02
CA HIS A 330 -13.58 5.24 -5.49
C HIS A 330 -14.32 4.31 -4.51
N VAL A 331 -13.56 3.71 -3.60
CA VAL A 331 -14.09 2.89 -2.51
C VAL A 331 -13.92 3.65 -1.21
N ASN A 332 -15.03 4.10 -0.63
CA ASN A 332 -15.03 4.94 0.57
C ASN A 332 -15.57 4.17 1.78
N SER A 333 -15.22 4.60 2.98
CA SER A 333 -16.01 4.21 4.15
C SER A 333 -17.17 5.19 4.34
N TYR A 334 -18.32 4.73 4.82
CA TYR A 334 -19.44 5.59 5.18
C TYR A 334 -19.96 5.24 6.56
N ARG A 335 -20.67 6.16 7.22
CA ARG A 335 -21.38 5.91 8.49
C ARG A 335 -22.75 5.28 8.19
N PRO A 336 -22.99 3.99 8.54
CA PRO A 336 -24.32 3.41 8.50
C PRO A 336 -25.34 4.20 9.33
N GLU A 337 -26.60 4.14 8.90
CA GLU A 337 -27.71 4.64 9.70
C GLU A 337 -27.76 3.89 11.06
N GLY A 338 -28.01 4.62 12.14
CA GLY A 338 -27.98 4.09 13.51
C GLY A 338 -26.60 4.12 14.18
N ASN A 339 -25.49 4.21 13.44
CA ASN A 339 -24.17 4.37 14.05
C ASN A 339 -23.98 5.80 14.57
N ARG A 340 -23.26 5.98 15.67
CA ARG A 340 -22.95 7.30 16.25
C ARG A 340 -22.03 8.11 15.33
N LYS A 341 -20.80 7.62 15.14
CA LYS A 341 -19.76 8.22 14.26
C LYS A 341 -18.95 7.18 13.48
N ILE A 342 -19.20 5.90 13.73
CA ILE A 342 -18.39 4.79 13.25
C ILE A 342 -18.72 4.46 11.81
N HIS A 343 -17.69 4.31 10.99
CA HIS A 343 -17.83 3.81 9.62
C HIS A 343 -17.50 2.31 9.58
N ILE A 344 -16.39 1.91 10.21
CA ILE A 344 -15.87 0.54 10.18
C ILE A 344 -15.41 0.10 11.56
N HIS A 345 -15.23 -1.21 11.74
CA HIS A 345 -14.84 -1.79 13.02
C HIS A 345 -13.39 -1.52 13.42
N SER A 346 -12.42 -1.96 12.62
CA SER A 346 -10.99 -1.83 12.96
C SER A 346 -10.14 -1.35 11.79
N ASN A 347 -9.86 -2.20 10.80
CA ASN A 347 -8.98 -1.82 9.69
C ASN A 347 -9.75 -1.52 8.41
N GLY A 348 -9.27 -0.56 7.63
CA GLY A 348 -9.84 -0.16 6.35
C GLY A 348 -9.36 -1.07 5.21
N ILE A 349 -8.48 -0.53 4.37
CA ILE A 349 -7.84 -1.24 3.26
C ILE A 349 -6.53 -1.87 3.73
N ARG A 350 -6.36 -3.16 3.47
CA ARG A 350 -5.13 -3.90 3.76
C ARG A 350 -4.59 -4.59 2.53
N LEU A 351 -3.34 -4.32 2.18
CA LEU A 351 -2.63 -4.96 1.07
C LEU A 351 -1.57 -5.90 1.65
N ASP A 352 -1.76 -7.20 1.53
CA ASP A 352 -0.85 -8.23 2.05
C ASP A 352 -0.26 -9.08 0.93
N TYR A 353 1.05 -9.33 0.98
CA TYR A 353 1.72 -10.28 0.08
C TYR A 353 1.30 -10.07 -1.39
N SER A 354 1.17 -8.80 -1.78
CA SER A 354 0.66 -8.39 -3.08
C SER A 354 1.67 -7.46 -3.72
N ARG A 355 1.53 -7.21 -5.02
CA ARG A 355 2.35 -6.22 -5.72
C ARG A 355 1.57 -5.49 -6.81
N GLN A 356 2.05 -4.30 -7.22
CA GLN A 356 1.45 -3.58 -8.35
C GLN A 356 -0.06 -3.32 -8.18
N ILE A 357 -0.46 -2.99 -6.95
CA ILE A 357 -1.84 -2.60 -6.64
C ILE A 357 -1.94 -1.08 -6.73
N THR A 358 -2.98 -0.56 -7.37
CA THR A 358 -3.32 0.87 -7.35
C THR A 358 -4.57 1.11 -6.52
N VAL A 359 -4.48 1.88 -5.45
CA VAL A 359 -5.61 2.43 -4.69
C VAL A 359 -5.75 3.90 -5.05
N THR A 360 -6.94 4.35 -5.48
CA THR A 360 -7.12 5.73 -5.92
C THR A 360 -8.52 6.31 -5.65
N GLY A 361 -8.56 7.58 -5.25
CA GLY A 361 -9.83 8.29 -5.03
C GLY A 361 -10.63 7.72 -3.86
N CYS A 362 -9.96 7.18 -2.84
CA CYS A 362 -10.60 6.56 -1.68
C CYS A 362 -10.62 7.51 -0.49
N ASP A 363 -11.71 7.54 0.26
CA ASP A 363 -11.83 8.32 1.50
C ASP A 363 -12.31 7.43 2.65
N TRP A 364 -11.47 7.30 3.69
CA TRP A 364 -11.67 6.33 4.77
C TRP A 364 -11.57 6.99 6.13
N HIS A 365 -12.61 6.85 6.94
CA HIS A 365 -12.70 7.47 8.26
C HIS A 365 -13.08 6.50 9.39
N ASN A 366 -12.89 6.97 10.61
CA ASN A 366 -13.62 6.58 11.82
C ASN A 366 -13.72 5.06 12.05
N PRO A 367 -12.59 4.36 12.22
CA PRO A 367 -12.61 3.00 12.75
C PRO A 367 -13.01 3.02 14.23
N GLN A 368 -13.81 2.04 14.64
CA GLN A 368 -14.33 1.97 16.01
C GLN A 368 -13.25 1.67 17.04
N TYR A 369 -12.46 0.62 16.82
CA TYR A 369 -11.40 0.25 17.74
C TYR A 369 -10.04 0.78 17.26
N ARG A 370 -9.47 1.71 18.03
CA ARG A 370 -8.20 2.40 17.77
C ARG A 370 -7.12 2.09 18.83
N GLY A 371 -7.22 0.92 19.48
CA GLY A 371 -6.26 0.44 20.48
C GLY A 371 -5.17 -0.46 19.92
N GLY A 372 -4.45 -1.15 20.82
CA GLY A 372 -3.34 -2.05 20.51
C GLY A 372 -3.66 -3.25 19.62
N GLY A 373 -2.64 -4.05 19.30
CA GLY A 373 -2.82 -5.31 18.57
C GLY A 373 -3.10 -5.18 17.07
N GLY A 374 -2.67 -4.09 16.43
CA GLY A 374 -2.85 -3.90 14.98
C GLY A 374 -4.27 -3.46 14.57
N ASN A 375 -4.85 -2.51 15.30
CA ASN A 375 -6.22 -2.05 15.10
C ASN A 375 -6.30 -0.55 14.79
N GLY A 376 -7.35 -0.18 14.08
CA GLY A 376 -7.65 1.20 13.71
C GLY A 376 -6.82 1.69 12.53
N TYR A 377 -6.30 0.81 11.67
CA TYR A 377 -5.44 1.21 10.54
C TYR A 377 -6.27 1.36 9.28
N LEU A 378 -6.27 2.56 8.70
CA LEU A 378 -7.12 2.84 7.54
C LEU A 378 -6.50 2.35 6.23
N TYR A 379 -5.20 2.52 6.06
CA TYR A 379 -4.44 1.97 4.94
C TYR A 379 -3.20 1.24 5.45
N THR A 380 -3.23 -0.09 5.38
CA THR A 380 -2.08 -0.93 5.76
C THR A 380 -1.39 -1.49 4.53
N LEU A 381 -0.11 -1.16 4.36
CA LEU A 381 0.76 -1.69 3.31
C LEU A 381 1.67 -2.78 3.89
N ASN A 382 1.48 -3.98 3.40
CA ASN A 382 2.27 -5.17 3.71
C ASN A 382 2.63 -5.89 2.37
N CYS A 383 3.06 -5.10 1.40
CA CYS A 383 3.10 -5.39 -0.04
C CYS A 383 4.30 -4.72 -0.75
N ASN A 384 4.44 -4.95 -2.06
CA ASN A 384 5.50 -4.34 -2.87
C ASN A 384 4.96 -3.52 -4.04
N ASP A 385 5.77 -2.61 -4.58
CA ASP A 385 5.54 -1.95 -5.88
C ASP A 385 4.11 -1.40 -6.05
N SER A 386 3.43 -0.97 -4.98
CA SER A 386 2.01 -0.56 -5.01
C SER A 386 1.86 0.93 -4.77
N VAL A 387 0.79 1.54 -5.28
CA VAL A 387 0.53 2.97 -5.12
C VAL A 387 -0.82 3.21 -4.45
N ILE A 388 -0.85 4.10 -3.47
CA ILE A 388 -2.06 4.74 -2.97
C ILE A 388 -1.98 6.20 -3.39
N ARG A 389 -2.96 6.68 -4.15
CA ARG A 389 -2.96 8.05 -4.65
C ARG A 389 -4.29 8.76 -4.58
N ASP A 390 -4.27 10.09 -4.52
CA ASP A 390 -5.47 10.91 -4.61
C ASP A 390 -6.54 10.47 -3.58
N SER A 391 -6.10 10.11 -2.37
CA SER A 391 -6.93 9.46 -1.35
C SER A 391 -6.78 10.14 0.00
N SER A 392 -7.72 9.92 0.92
CA SER A 392 -7.66 10.47 2.27
C SER A 392 -7.96 9.48 3.37
N ALA A 393 -7.38 9.76 4.54
CA ALA A 393 -7.58 9.05 5.79
C ALA A 393 -7.86 10.07 6.90
N THR A 394 -8.91 9.82 7.69
CA THR A 394 -9.29 10.71 8.82
C THR A 394 -9.61 9.90 10.07
N ASN A 395 -9.10 10.33 11.22
CA ASN A 395 -9.40 9.72 12.52
C ASN A 395 -9.00 8.24 12.63
N GLY A 396 -8.03 7.74 11.85
CA GLY A 396 -7.42 6.44 12.10
C GLY A 396 -6.66 6.41 13.42
N ARG A 397 -6.31 5.21 13.91
CA ARG A 397 -5.24 5.08 14.91
C ARG A 397 -3.92 5.47 14.23
N HIS A 398 -3.52 4.67 13.24
CA HIS A 398 -2.60 5.05 12.18
C HIS A 398 -3.45 5.27 10.92
N ASN A 399 -3.32 6.44 10.29
CA ASN A 399 -4.00 6.69 9.02
C ASN A 399 -3.37 5.82 7.91
N PHE A 400 -2.05 5.73 7.88
CA PHE A 400 -1.29 4.80 7.06
C PHE A 400 -0.26 4.06 7.91
N ASP A 401 -0.04 2.77 7.62
CA ASP A 401 1.04 2.02 8.23
C ASP A 401 1.72 1.05 7.26
N PHE A 402 3.04 0.89 7.43
CA PHE A 402 3.87 -0.04 6.67
C PHE A 402 4.37 -1.16 7.56
N GLN A 403 4.14 -2.41 7.17
CA GLN A 403 4.48 -3.58 7.97
C GLN A 403 5.43 -4.54 7.26
N ASN A 404 6.37 -5.12 7.99
CA ASN A 404 7.29 -6.20 7.72
C ASN A 404 8.38 -5.89 6.70
N MET A 405 9.43 -6.72 6.72
CA MET A 405 10.64 -6.53 5.92
C MET A 405 10.40 -6.73 4.42
N HIS A 406 9.32 -7.43 4.07
CA HIS A 406 8.90 -7.63 2.68
C HIS A 406 8.05 -6.48 2.13
N THR A 407 7.99 -5.34 2.81
CA THR A 407 7.28 -4.14 2.34
C THR A 407 8.26 -3.12 1.76
N ALA A 408 8.24 -2.99 0.43
CA ALA A 408 9.17 -2.14 -0.29
C ALA A 408 8.65 -1.62 -1.62
N GLY A 409 9.17 -0.47 -2.06
CA GLY A 409 8.84 0.12 -3.36
C GLY A 409 7.42 0.67 -3.48
N ASN A 410 6.70 0.82 -2.36
CA ASN A 410 5.36 1.39 -2.40
C ASN A 410 5.40 2.92 -2.41
N VAL A 411 4.36 3.52 -2.99
CA VAL A 411 4.21 4.97 -3.13
C VAL A 411 2.89 5.42 -2.49
N VAL A 412 2.93 6.44 -1.64
CA VAL A 412 1.75 7.21 -1.22
C VAL A 412 1.87 8.59 -1.84
N TYR A 413 1.00 8.90 -2.80
CA TYR A 413 1.10 10.10 -3.62
C TYR A 413 -0.16 10.97 -3.57
N ASN A 414 -0.01 12.28 -3.33
CA ASN A 414 -1.13 13.23 -3.34
C ASN A 414 -2.30 12.78 -2.44
N CYS A 415 -1.96 12.25 -1.27
CA CYS A 415 -2.93 11.86 -0.25
C CYS A 415 -3.09 12.94 0.82
N THR A 416 -4.19 12.90 1.57
CA THR A 416 -4.36 13.75 2.76
C THR A 416 -4.58 12.91 4.01
N ILE A 417 -3.82 13.19 5.06
CA ILE A 417 -3.99 12.59 6.40
C ILE A 417 -4.52 13.62 7.39
N ARG A 418 -5.54 13.24 8.17
CA ARG A 418 -6.18 14.12 9.15
C ARG A 418 -6.39 13.43 10.49
N ASP A 419 -6.05 14.17 11.55
CA ASP A 419 -6.45 13.89 12.93
C ASP A 419 -6.26 12.41 13.37
N GLY A 420 -5.17 11.77 12.93
CA GLY A 420 -4.75 10.46 13.41
C GLY A 420 -4.53 10.48 14.93
N ALA A 421 -4.91 9.41 15.64
CA ALA A 421 -4.69 9.35 17.10
C ALA A 421 -3.19 9.31 17.42
N ILE A 422 -2.44 8.65 16.54
CA ILE A 422 -0.99 8.51 16.51
C ILE A 422 -0.54 8.60 15.03
N PRO A 423 0.75 8.86 14.74
CA PRO A 423 1.18 9.21 13.38
C PRO A 423 0.95 8.09 12.38
N SER A 424 0.90 8.43 11.10
CA SER A 424 1.13 7.44 10.05
C SER A 424 2.59 6.96 10.09
N ASP A 425 2.84 5.65 10.05
CA ASP A 425 4.15 5.13 10.43
C ASP A 425 4.68 3.92 9.66
N PHE A 426 5.96 3.65 9.88
CA PHE A 426 6.65 2.44 9.47
C PHE A 426 6.76 1.54 10.69
N HIS A 427 5.82 0.60 10.81
CA HIS A 427 5.35 0.08 12.10
C HIS A 427 6.21 -1.03 12.71
N MET A 428 6.38 -2.14 11.99
CA MET A 428 7.15 -3.33 12.37
C MET A 428 7.27 -4.18 11.12
N TYR A 429 8.37 -4.73 10.65
CA TYR A 429 9.78 -4.58 10.98
C TYR A 429 10.47 -4.08 9.72
N LEU A 430 11.31 -3.05 9.81
CA LEU A 430 12.24 -2.61 8.76
C LEU A 430 11.67 -2.67 7.32
N SER A 431 10.61 -1.94 7.06
CA SER A 431 10.16 -1.75 5.68
C SER A 431 11.13 -0.81 4.95
N THR A 432 11.42 -1.09 3.67
CA THR A 432 12.55 -0.48 2.97
C THR A 432 12.16 0.20 1.68
N GLY A 433 12.76 1.36 1.40
CA GLY A 433 12.62 2.01 0.09
C GLY A 433 11.17 2.25 -0.34
N ASN A 434 10.35 2.84 0.52
CA ASN A 434 9.01 3.35 0.18
C ASN A 434 9.03 4.88 0.07
N LEU A 435 8.07 5.43 -0.67
CA LEU A 435 7.96 6.86 -0.95
C LEU A 435 6.64 7.44 -0.42
N ILE A 436 6.76 8.50 0.37
CA ILE A 436 5.65 9.38 0.74
C ILE A 436 5.87 10.68 -0.02
N ASP A 437 5.01 10.97 -1.00
CA ASP A 437 5.22 12.02 -1.99
C ASP A 437 4.01 12.96 -2.05
N SER A 438 4.25 14.26 -1.87
CA SER A 438 3.21 15.30 -2.04
C SER A 438 2.00 15.07 -1.13
N VAL A 439 2.22 14.50 0.06
CA VAL A 439 1.15 14.23 1.04
C VAL A 439 0.87 15.48 1.85
N THR A 440 -0.42 15.77 2.04
CA THR A 440 -0.89 16.85 2.92
C THR A 440 -1.19 16.32 4.33
N CYS A 441 -0.61 16.98 5.33
CA CYS A 441 -0.79 16.68 6.74
C CYS A 441 -1.59 17.81 7.42
N ASP A 442 -2.76 17.48 7.97
CA ASP A 442 -3.61 18.43 8.72
C ASP A 442 -3.97 17.85 10.09
N GLY A 443 -3.32 18.36 11.14
CA GLY A 443 -3.48 17.84 12.50
C GLY A 443 -2.86 16.45 12.68
N ASP A 444 -2.04 16.02 11.74
CA ASP A 444 -1.41 14.69 11.69
C ASP A 444 0.04 14.80 11.18
N TYR A 445 0.79 13.70 11.22
CA TYR A 445 2.19 13.64 10.84
C TYR A 445 2.65 12.22 10.48
N TRP A 446 3.81 12.13 9.83
CA TRP A 446 4.48 10.87 9.52
C TRP A 446 5.65 10.59 10.45
N GLU A 447 5.88 9.33 10.82
CA GLU A 447 7.10 8.92 11.51
C GLU A 447 7.71 7.63 10.93
N CYS A 448 9.03 7.56 10.90
CA CYS A 448 9.74 6.29 10.76
C CYS A 448 10.80 6.21 11.85
N ARG A 449 10.55 5.47 12.92
CA ARG A 449 11.40 5.50 14.13
C ARG A 449 11.71 4.14 14.71
N PHE A 450 12.70 4.10 15.60
CA PHE A 450 12.91 2.96 16.48
C PHE A 450 11.71 2.79 17.43
N ARG A 451 11.23 1.55 17.53
CA ARG A 451 10.07 1.15 18.32
C ARG A 451 10.49 0.13 19.41
N PRO A 452 10.65 0.57 20.67
CA PRO A 452 11.07 -0.28 21.79
C PRO A 452 9.92 -1.15 22.34
N TYR A 453 8.97 -1.51 21.48
CA TYR A 453 7.75 -2.25 21.84
C TYR A 453 7.64 -3.49 20.95
N GLY A 454 6.67 -4.36 21.25
CA GLY A 454 6.38 -5.55 20.47
C GLY A 454 6.08 -6.75 21.35
N GLY A 455 5.78 -7.89 20.71
CA GLY A 455 5.63 -9.17 21.40
C GLY A 455 6.98 -9.83 21.68
N LYS A 456 7.04 -11.15 21.54
CA LYS A 456 8.27 -11.95 21.70
C LYS A 456 9.47 -11.40 20.92
N VAL A 457 9.21 -10.85 19.73
CA VAL A 457 10.22 -10.17 18.90
C VAL A 457 9.90 -8.68 18.89
N MET A 458 10.81 -7.86 19.41
CA MET A 458 10.70 -6.40 19.46
C MET A 458 10.58 -5.82 18.05
N HIS A 459 9.62 -4.92 17.82
CA HIS A 459 9.41 -4.24 16.53
C HIS A 459 10.70 -3.59 16.02
N GLY A 460 11.45 -2.92 16.90
CA GLY A 460 12.82 -2.52 16.62
C GLY A 460 12.89 -1.39 15.60
N GLN A 461 13.73 -1.54 14.56
CA GLN A 461 13.81 -0.55 13.49
C GLN A 461 12.55 -0.55 12.63
N GLY A 462 11.89 0.61 12.49
CA GLY A 462 10.69 0.76 11.65
C GLY A 462 10.96 0.66 10.16
N GLY A 463 12.10 1.21 9.69
CA GLY A 463 12.43 1.23 8.26
C GLY A 463 13.83 1.77 7.93
N ALA A 464 14.22 1.61 6.67
CA ALA A 464 15.47 2.11 6.10
C ALA A 464 15.30 2.51 4.62
N GLY A 465 15.98 3.57 4.19
CA GLY A 465 15.94 4.00 2.79
C GLY A 465 14.59 4.58 2.33
N ASN A 466 13.65 4.85 3.25
CA ASN A 466 12.35 5.43 2.91
C ASN A 466 12.49 6.95 2.68
N VAL A 467 11.68 7.46 1.76
CA VAL A 467 11.77 8.82 1.24
C VAL A 467 10.49 9.58 1.58
N PHE A 468 10.63 10.71 2.27
CA PHE A 468 9.61 11.73 2.39
C PHE A 468 9.94 12.84 1.39
N TRP A 469 9.08 13.06 0.40
CA TRP A 469 9.26 14.02 -0.68
C TRP A 469 8.12 15.03 -0.71
N ASN A 470 8.45 16.31 -0.59
CA ASN A 470 7.50 17.41 -0.73
C ASN A 470 6.22 17.31 0.13
N LEU A 471 6.36 16.95 1.40
CA LEU A 471 5.20 16.89 2.31
C LEU A 471 4.73 18.29 2.68
N ARG A 472 3.42 18.53 2.67
CA ARG A 472 2.82 19.82 2.99
C ARG A 472 2.06 19.76 4.32
N GLY A 473 2.38 20.64 5.24
CA GLY A 473 1.68 20.75 6.53
C GLY A 473 0.73 21.93 6.55
N GLU A 474 -0.56 21.68 6.81
CA GLU A 474 -1.55 22.74 7.04
C GLU A 474 -1.70 23.07 8.53
N ARG A 475 -1.52 22.07 9.40
CA ARG A 475 -1.64 22.21 10.85
C ARG A 475 -0.82 21.14 11.55
N TYR A 476 -0.07 21.52 12.58
CA TYR A 476 0.59 20.54 13.44
C TYR A 476 -0.43 19.78 14.29
N PRO A 477 -0.17 18.50 14.62
CA PRO A 477 -0.92 17.83 15.68
C PRO A 477 -0.73 18.57 17.02
N ALA A 478 -1.71 18.51 17.92
CA ALA A 478 -1.75 19.32 19.14
C ALA A 478 -0.48 19.19 20.03
N ASN A 479 0.14 18.01 20.05
CA ASN A 479 1.26 17.66 20.92
C ASN A 479 2.64 17.63 20.23
N ARG A 480 2.75 18.01 18.94
CA ARG A 480 4.04 18.09 18.22
C ARG A 480 4.13 19.39 17.42
N LYS A 481 5.34 19.70 16.94
CA LYS A 481 5.63 20.87 16.08
C LYS A 481 6.45 20.46 14.87
N PHE A 482 6.10 19.32 14.27
CA PHE A 482 6.63 18.81 13.01
C PHE A 482 5.58 17.95 12.31
N ILE A 483 5.73 17.76 11.00
CA ILE A 483 4.90 16.87 10.16
C ILE A 483 5.62 15.60 9.70
N VAL A 484 6.93 15.52 9.94
CA VAL A 484 7.76 14.34 9.69
C VAL A 484 8.71 14.12 10.87
N ASP A 485 8.82 12.90 11.36
CA ASP A 485 9.90 12.45 12.27
C ASP A 485 10.64 11.24 11.69
N SER A 486 11.83 11.48 11.14
CA SER A 486 12.64 10.42 10.51
C SER A 486 13.80 10.00 11.41
N GLN A 487 13.72 8.80 11.98
CA GLN A 487 14.76 8.10 12.76
C GLN A 487 15.00 6.68 12.19
N GLN A 488 15.13 6.61 10.87
CA GLN A 488 15.37 5.39 10.11
C GLN A 488 16.72 4.78 10.45
N ALA A 489 16.81 3.45 10.35
CA ALA A 489 18.05 2.73 10.64
C ALA A 489 19.20 3.20 9.77
N ARG A 490 18.92 3.43 8.47
CA ARG A 490 19.87 3.86 7.46
C ARG A 490 19.20 4.64 6.34
N ARG A 491 19.92 5.58 5.73
CA ARG A 491 19.55 6.31 4.50
C ARG A 491 18.11 6.86 4.53
N GLY A 492 17.68 7.43 5.66
CA GLY A 492 16.40 8.13 5.71
C GLY A 492 16.47 9.47 4.99
N MET A 493 15.52 9.71 4.08
CA MET A 493 15.50 10.92 3.25
C MET A 493 14.28 11.78 3.59
N VAL A 494 14.52 13.06 3.92
CA VAL A 494 13.47 14.07 4.07
C VAL A 494 13.79 15.25 3.16
N ILE A 495 13.15 15.31 2.01
CA ILE A 495 13.48 16.24 0.93
C ILE A 495 12.23 17.06 0.62
N GLY A 496 12.25 18.33 0.98
CA GLY A 496 11.11 19.22 0.77
C GLY A 496 10.01 19.00 1.79
N THR A 497 9.77 20.04 2.59
CA THR A 497 8.52 20.19 3.34
C THR A 497 7.97 21.60 3.14
N GLY A 498 6.66 21.77 3.16
CA GLY A 498 6.00 23.06 2.88
C GLY A 498 4.74 23.29 3.72
N GLY A 499 3.99 24.33 3.36
CA GLY A 499 2.80 24.77 4.08
C GLY A 499 3.10 25.55 5.36
N SER A 500 2.05 25.90 6.11
CA SER A 500 2.16 26.65 7.37
C SER A 500 2.81 25.82 8.49
N ALA A 501 2.72 24.48 8.41
CA ALA A 501 3.24 23.52 9.38
C ALA A 501 4.38 22.66 8.80
N PHE A 502 5.44 23.28 8.28
CA PHE A 502 6.47 22.60 7.49
C PHE A 502 7.59 21.89 8.27
N LYS A 503 7.68 21.99 9.59
CA LYS A 503 8.86 21.49 10.33
C LYS A 503 9.02 19.97 10.24
N ALA A 504 10.26 19.51 10.29
CA ALA A 504 10.62 18.08 10.37
C ALA A 504 11.59 17.82 11.53
N SER A 505 11.42 16.68 12.20
CA SER A 505 12.35 16.08 13.16
C SER A 505 13.18 15.00 12.46
N TRP A 506 14.46 14.87 12.80
CA TRP A 506 15.34 13.88 12.19
C TRP A 506 16.43 13.40 13.14
N LYS A 507 16.70 12.09 13.11
CA LYS A 507 17.85 11.42 13.73
C LYS A 507 18.44 10.31 12.85
N SER A 508 17.98 10.20 11.60
CA SER A 508 18.44 9.19 10.64
C SER A 508 19.82 9.55 10.09
N SER A 509 20.60 8.55 9.70
CA SER A 509 21.63 8.75 8.67
C SER A 509 20.97 8.94 7.31
N GLY A 510 21.47 9.85 6.47
CA GLY A 510 20.89 10.18 5.16
C GLY A 510 20.81 11.68 4.90
N LEU A 511 19.98 12.07 3.92
CA LEU A 511 19.85 13.45 3.48
C LEU A 511 18.61 14.12 4.07
N ARG A 512 18.78 15.38 4.45
CA ARG A 512 17.69 16.29 4.76
C ARG A 512 17.95 17.65 4.15
N GLU A 513 17.02 18.12 3.34
CA GLU A 513 17.13 19.41 2.67
C GLU A 513 15.76 20.01 2.33
N LEU A 514 15.77 21.30 1.95
CA LEU A 514 14.59 22.01 1.46
C LEU A 514 13.40 22.03 2.45
N ILE A 515 13.69 21.97 3.75
CA ILE A 515 12.69 22.10 4.82
C ILE A 515 12.09 23.50 4.80
N GLY A 516 10.76 23.60 4.74
CA GLY A 516 10.04 24.87 4.54
C GLY A 516 10.14 25.44 3.12
N ARG A 517 10.65 24.66 2.16
CA ARG A 517 10.83 25.06 0.76
C ARG A 517 10.19 24.09 -0.23
N GLY A 518 9.28 23.23 0.21
CA GLY A 518 8.57 22.26 -0.64
C GLY A 518 7.90 22.89 -1.87
N ASP A 519 7.26 24.05 -1.69
CA ASP A 519 6.61 24.79 -2.80
C ASP A 519 7.61 25.24 -3.90
N ARG A 520 8.93 25.18 -3.66
CA ARG A 520 10.00 25.48 -4.63
C ARG A 520 10.70 24.24 -5.18
N LEU A 521 10.43 23.05 -4.65
CA LEU A 521 11.11 21.81 -5.01
C LEU A 521 10.73 21.38 -6.43
N GLU A 522 11.72 21.16 -7.29
CA GLU A 522 11.50 20.61 -8.62
C GLU A 522 12.19 19.24 -8.78
N PRO A 523 11.46 18.19 -9.19
CA PRO A 523 10.02 18.15 -9.46
C PRO A 523 9.18 18.20 -8.18
N GLN A 524 7.94 18.67 -8.28
CA GLN A 524 7.00 18.67 -7.15
C GLN A 524 6.68 17.25 -6.67
N SER A 525 6.59 16.29 -7.60
CA SER A 525 6.48 14.86 -7.30
C SER A 525 7.66 14.10 -7.87
N LEU A 526 8.35 13.36 -7.00
CA LEU A 526 9.43 12.46 -7.40
C LEU A 526 8.87 11.30 -8.23
N TRP A 527 7.76 10.70 -7.79
CA TRP A 527 7.19 9.53 -8.45
C TRP A 527 6.75 9.84 -9.88
N LEU A 528 5.97 10.90 -10.08
CA LEU A 528 5.48 11.27 -11.43
C LEU A 528 6.63 11.60 -12.39
N ASP A 529 7.66 12.31 -11.92
CA ASP A 529 8.81 12.63 -12.77
C ASP A 529 9.62 11.37 -13.11
N GLN A 530 9.80 10.45 -12.15
CA GLN A 530 10.45 9.16 -12.42
C GLN A 530 9.67 8.31 -13.44
N VAL A 531 8.33 8.26 -13.35
CA VAL A 531 7.47 7.60 -14.35
C VAL A 531 7.67 8.22 -15.72
N ASN A 532 7.54 9.55 -15.84
CA ASN A 532 7.72 10.26 -17.10
C ASN A 532 9.12 10.00 -17.71
N ARG A 533 10.18 10.12 -16.91
CA ARG A 533 11.55 9.84 -17.37
C ARG A 533 11.73 8.39 -17.81
N ARG A 534 11.11 7.42 -17.14
CA ARG A 534 11.16 6.01 -17.56
C ARG A 534 10.49 5.83 -18.91
N ASP A 535 9.27 6.34 -19.07
CA ASP A 535 8.49 6.18 -20.29
C ASP A 535 9.20 6.82 -21.49
N GLN A 536 9.84 7.98 -21.29
CA GLN A 536 10.69 8.61 -22.31
C GLN A 536 11.89 7.75 -22.69
N ARG A 537 12.57 7.11 -21.72
CA ARG A 537 13.70 6.21 -21.98
C ARG A 537 13.26 4.98 -22.76
N GLU A 538 12.19 4.31 -22.32
CA GLU A 538 11.66 3.10 -22.97
C GLU A 538 11.20 3.42 -24.41
N ALA A 539 10.49 4.53 -24.62
CA ALA A 539 10.10 4.96 -25.96
C ALA A 539 11.30 5.28 -26.88
N ALA A 540 12.40 5.81 -26.31
CA ALA A 540 13.63 6.05 -27.07
C ALA A 540 14.37 4.75 -27.43
N GLU A 541 14.31 3.73 -26.57
CA GLU A 541 14.88 2.41 -26.85
C GLU A 541 14.08 1.68 -27.94
N ASP A 542 12.76 1.76 -27.93
CA ASP A 542 11.90 1.13 -28.94
C ASP A 542 12.10 1.75 -30.33
N ARG A 543 12.25 3.09 -30.40
CA ARG A 543 12.60 3.78 -31.65
C ARG A 543 13.97 3.39 -32.23
N LYS A 544 14.89 2.88 -31.42
CA LYS A 544 16.21 2.40 -31.89
C LYS A 544 16.17 0.97 -32.44
N LYS A 545 15.11 0.21 -32.12
CA LYS A 545 14.92 -1.18 -32.55
C LYS A 545 14.09 -1.29 -33.84
N GLN A 546 13.31 -0.25 -34.15
CA GLN A 546 12.64 -0.04 -35.44
C GLN A 546 13.64 0.56 -36.42
#